data_AF-A0A9J6FXG8-F1
#
_entry.id   AF-A0A9J6FXG8-F1
#
_cell.length_a   1.000
_cell.length_b   1.000
_cell.length_c   1.000
_cell.angle_alpha   90.00
_cell.angle_beta   90.00
_cell.angle_gamma   90.00
#
_symmetry.space_group_name_H-M   'P 1'
#
loop_
_entity.id
_entity.type
_entity.pdbx_description
1 polymer ?
#
loop_
_entity_poly.entity_id
_entity_poly.type
_entity_poly.pdbx_seq_one_letter_code
_entity_poly.pdbx_strand_id
1 'polypeptide(L)'
;MGLFVLMSTDFANDRGLSPSEGVYLLYAFSVTDIIFRPLGGLLIDSKIMSLESVMLFGFLIQGLAFELLAWFTAQYAMLLASILMGTTCGSRMALQTPALVKDFGIQKIADHIRKLVVLRWNAVNASTSACR
;
A
#
# COMPACT_ATOMS: atom_id res chain seq x y z
N MET A 1 1.36 -5.96 1.56
CA MET A 1 2.82 -5.91 1.79
C MET A 1 3.30 -7.21 2.40
N GLY A 2 2.81 -7.58 3.59
CA GLY A 2 3.22 -8.84 4.24
C GLY A 2 3.05 -10.10 3.38
N LEU A 3 1.97 -10.19 2.60
CA LEU A 3 1.69 -11.36 1.75
C LEU A 3 2.73 -11.57 0.63
N PHE A 4 3.28 -10.48 0.07
CA PHE A 4 4.32 -10.57 -0.96
C PHE A 4 5.69 -10.94 -0.37
N VAL A 5 6.00 -10.42 0.83
CA VAL A 5 7.22 -10.77 1.57
C VAL A 5 7.20 -12.26 1.95
N LEU A 6 6.09 -12.74 2.50
CA LEU A 6 5.88 -14.17 2.81
C LEU A 6 5.98 -15.04 1.56
N MET A 7 5.31 -14.63 0.47
CA MET A 7 5.43 -15.32 -0.82
C MET A 7 6.87 -15.38 -1.31
N SER A 8 7.66 -14.31 -1.20
CA SER A 8 9.06 -14.31 -1.66
C SER A 8 9.94 -15.26 -0.85
N THR A 9 9.69 -15.40 0.46
CA THR A 9 10.39 -16.35 1.33
C THR A 9 9.96 -17.79 1.08
N ASP A 10 8.67 -18.05 0.89
CA ASP A 10 8.17 -19.38 0.56
C ASP A 10 8.67 -19.82 -0.82
N PHE A 11 8.71 -18.92 -1.80
CA PHE A 11 9.23 -19.23 -3.13
C PHE A 11 10.72 -19.56 -3.14
N ALA A 12 11.53 -18.86 -2.33
CA ALA A 12 12.95 -19.16 -2.19
C ALA A 12 13.15 -20.57 -1.61
N ASN A 13 12.28 -20.96 -0.67
CA ASN A 13 12.30 -22.28 -0.04
C ASN A 13 11.80 -23.40 -0.99
N ASP A 14 10.68 -23.18 -1.68
CA ASP A 14 10.03 -24.17 -2.55
C ASP A 14 10.83 -24.48 -3.83
N ARG A 15 11.61 -23.51 -4.31
CA ARG A 15 12.42 -23.67 -5.53
C ARG A 15 13.85 -24.13 -5.26
N GLY A 16 14.25 -24.26 -3.98
CA GLY A 16 15.63 -24.58 -3.60
C GLY A 16 16.65 -23.53 -4.06
N LEU A 17 16.17 -22.30 -4.30
CA LEU A 17 17.02 -21.19 -4.74
C LEU A 17 17.80 -20.63 -3.54
N SER A 18 19.00 -20.13 -3.80
CA SER A 18 19.79 -19.48 -2.76
C SER A 18 18.98 -18.33 -2.14
N PRO A 19 18.94 -18.18 -0.81
CA PRO A 19 18.25 -17.08 -0.13
C PRO A 19 18.61 -15.69 -0.68
N SER A 20 19.79 -15.55 -1.29
CA SER A 20 20.24 -14.33 -1.96
C SER A 20 19.30 -13.86 -3.09
N GLU A 21 18.62 -14.75 -3.78
CA GLU A 21 17.72 -14.39 -4.89
C GLU A 21 16.36 -13.86 -4.40
N GLY A 22 15.88 -14.35 -3.25
CA GLY A 22 14.72 -13.79 -2.56
C GLY A 22 14.94 -12.32 -2.16
N VAL A 23 16.16 -12.00 -1.72
CA VAL A 23 16.54 -10.62 -1.39
C VAL A 23 16.51 -9.72 -2.64
N TYR A 24 16.91 -10.23 -3.81
CA TYR A 24 16.85 -9.46 -5.07
C TYR A 24 15.41 -9.12 -5.48
N LEU A 25 14.47 -10.04 -5.31
CA LEU A 25 13.04 -9.80 -5.57
C LEU A 25 12.49 -8.72 -4.65
N LEU A 26 12.83 -8.79 -3.35
CA LEU A 26 12.43 -7.80 -2.36
C LEU A 26 13.05 -6.42 -2.63
N TYR A 27 14.30 -6.39 -3.08
CA TYR A 27 14.99 -5.15 -3.44
C TYR A 27 14.36 -4.49 -4.65
N ALA A 28 14.08 -5.26 -5.72
CA ALA A 28 13.40 -4.77 -6.91
C ALA A 28 11.99 -4.22 -6.59
N PHE A 29 11.25 -4.93 -5.72
CA PHE A 29 9.96 -4.46 -5.21
C PHE A 29 10.10 -3.13 -4.46
N SER A 30 11.07 -3.02 -3.55
CA SER A 30 11.24 -1.84 -2.70
C SER A 30 11.69 -0.61 -3.48
N VAL A 31 12.62 -0.77 -4.42
CA VAL A 31 13.10 0.32 -5.28
C VAL A 31 11.96 0.87 -6.14
N THR A 32 11.16 -0.01 -6.74
CA THR A 32 10.04 0.40 -7.60
C THR A 32 8.89 1.01 -6.81
N ASP A 33 8.63 0.56 -5.59
CA ASP A 33 7.68 1.20 -4.67
C ASP A 33 8.07 2.66 -4.38
N ILE A 34 9.33 2.90 -4.02
CA ILE A 34 9.83 4.24 -3.68
C ILE A 34 9.75 5.18 -4.90
N ILE A 35 10.15 4.70 -6.09
CA ILE A 35 10.14 5.51 -7.31
C ILE A 35 8.71 5.85 -7.75
N PHE A 36 7.75 4.93 -7.63
CA PHE A 36 6.39 5.14 -8.11
C PHE A 36 5.47 5.91 -7.15
N ARG A 37 5.86 6.07 -5.89
CA ARG A 37 5.15 6.95 -4.93
C ARG A 37 4.96 8.38 -5.42
N PRO A 38 6.02 9.13 -5.82
CA PRO A 38 5.86 10.48 -6.36
C PRO A 38 5.17 10.49 -7.73
N LEU A 39 5.42 9.47 -8.57
CA LEU A 39 4.78 9.36 -9.89
C LEU A 39 3.26 9.24 -9.79
N GLY A 40 2.75 8.50 -8.81
CA GLY A 40 1.31 8.39 -8.55
C GLY A 40 0.67 9.74 -8.22
N GLY A 41 1.36 10.58 -7.44
CA GLY A 41 0.92 11.95 -7.13
C GLY A 41 0.90 12.85 -8.36
N LEU A 42 1.99 12.83 -9.16
CA LEU A 42 2.10 13.62 -10.39
C LEU A 42 1.04 13.26 -11.44
N LEU A 43 0.70 11.98 -11.54
CA LEU A 43 -0.35 11.49 -12.46
C LEU A 43 -1.73 12.06 -12.14
N ILE A 44 -2.04 12.26 -10.85
CA ILE A 44 -3.30 12.87 -10.42
C ILE A 44 -3.28 14.38 -10.56
N ASP A 45 -2.17 15.01 -10.18
CA ASP A 45 -2.00 16.46 -10.31
C ASP A 45 -2.09 16.92 -11.77
N SER A 46 -1.70 16.06 -12.71
CA SER A 46 -1.80 16.34 -14.15
C SER A 46 -3.25 16.39 -14.68
N LYS A 47 -4.28 16.06 -13.87
CA LYS A 47 -5.70 15.96 -14.28
C LYS A 47 -5.99 15.03 -15.46
N ILE A 48 -5.02 14.20 -15.87
CA ILE A 48 -5.16 13.29 -17.01
C ILE A 48 -6.07 12.11 -16.65
N MET A 49 -6.07 11.66 -15.39
CA MET A 49 -6.91 10.54 -14.93
C MET A 49 -7.58 10.80 -13.59
N SER A 50 -8.83 10.33 -13.44
CA SER A 50 -9.55 10.33 -12.17
C SER A 50 -8.88 9.40 -11.17
N LEU A 51 -8.82 9.83 -9.90
CA LEU A 51 -8.31 9.05 -8.76
C LEU A 51 -8.88 7.63 -8.71
N GLU A 52 -10.19 7.49 -8.97
CA GLU A 52 -10.89 6.20 -8.98
C GLU A 52 -10.38 5.28 -10.09
N SER A 53 -10.13 5.82 -11.28
CA SER A 53 -9.57 5.07 -12.41
C SER A 53 -8.15 4.61 -12.12
N VAL A 54 -7.30 5.49 -11.55
CA VAL A 54 -5.91 5.13 -11.19
C VAL A 54 -5.89 4.03 -10.13
N MET A 55 -6.77 4.10 -9.13
CA MET A 55 -6.90 3.05 -8.13
C MET A 55 -7.35 1.72 -8.74
N LEU A 56 -8.36 1.75 -9.62
CA LEU A 56 -8.89 0.56 -10.29
C LEU A 56 -7.84 -0.10 -11.20
N PHE A 57 -7.11 0.68 -11.99
CA PHE A 57 -5.97 0.20 -12.77
C PHE A 57 -4.90 -0.44 -11.88
N GLY A 58 -4.59 0.18 -10.73
CA GLY A 58 -3.66 -0.40 -9.76
C GLY A 58 -4.09 -1.76 -9.23
N PHE A 59 -5.39 -1.98 -8.99
CA PHE A 59 -5.91 -3.29 -8.59
C PHE A 59 -5.89 -4.33 -9.73
N LEU A 60 -6.24 -3.93 -10.96
CA LEU A 60 -6.21 -4.83 -12.12
C LEU A 60 -4.79 -5.28 -12.44
N ILE A 61 -3.84 -4.35 -12.49
CA ILE A 61 -2.42 -4.64 -12.76
C ILE A 61 -1.85 -5.54 -11.65
N GLN A 62 -2.23 -5.31 -10.39
CA GLN A 62 -1.82 -6.17 -9.29
C GLN A 62 -2.41 -7.59 -9.43
N GLY A 63 -3.67 -7.74 -9.82
CA GLY A 63 -4.28 -9.04 -10.08
C GLY A 63 -3.55 -9.80 -11.19
N LEU A 64 -3.25 -9.12 -12.29
CA LEU A 64 -2.43 -9.66 -13.38
C LEU A 64 -1.03 -10.07 -12.93
N ALA A 65 -0.40 -9.29 -12.05
CA ALA A 65 0.93 -9.63 -11.51
C ALA A 65 0.89 -10.93 -10.68
N PHE A 66 -0.18 -11.17 -9.92
CA PHE A 66 -0.36 -12.43 -9.20
C PHE A 66 -0.67 -13.60 -10.13
N GLU A 67 -1.48 -13.39 -11.17
CA GLU A 67 -1.77 -14.41 -12.19
C GLU A 67 -0.49 -14.81 -12.94
N LEU A 68 0.34 -13.82 -13.31
CA LEU A 68 1.66 -14.03 -13.92
C LEU A 68 2.58 -14.80 -12.98
N LEU A 69 2.56 -14.51 -11.68
CA LEU A 69 3.35 -15.23 -10.68
C LEU A 69 2.89 -16.69 -10.52
N ALA A 70 1.59 -16.94 -10.65
CA ALA A 70 1.01 -18.29 -10.53
C ALA A 70 1.33 -19.17 -11.75
N TRP A 71 1.31 -18.60 -12.95
CA TRP A 71 1.55 -19.38 -14.17
C TRP A 71 3.01 -19.51 -14.56
N PHE A 72 3.82 -18.47 -14.35
CA PHE A 72 5.20 -18.46 -14.83
C PHE A 72 6.17 -18.89 -13.74
N THR A 73 6.84 -20.01 -13.99
CA THR A 73 7.88 -20.55 -13.12
C THR A 73 9.27 -19.97 -13.41
N ALA A 74 9.43 -19.11 -14.41
CA ALA A 74 10.71 -18.50 -14.75
C ALA A 74 11.10 -17.37 -13.77
N GLN A 75 12.37 -17.32 -13.35
CA GLN A 75 12.91 -16.25 -12.48
C GLN A 75 12.65 -14.84 -13.02
N TYR A 76 12.74 -14.65 -14.34
CA TYR A 76 12.47 -13.37 -14.98
C TYR A 76 11.01 -12.92 -14.83
N ALA A 77 10.05 -13.85 -14.83
CA ALA A 77 8.64 -13.54 -14.65
C ALA A 77 8.34 -13.11 -13.21
N MET A 78 9.02 -13.72 -12.23
CA MET A 78 8.92 -13.31 -10.84
C MET A 78 9.49 -11.91 -10.59
N LEU A 79 10.60 -11.58 -11.26
CA LEU A 79 11.23 -10.27 -11.17
C LEU A 79 10.32 -9.18 -11.77
N LEU A 80 9.71 -9.46 -12.93
CA LEU A 80 8.70 -8.60 -13.54
C LEU A 80 7.46 -8.44 -12.64
N ALA A 81 6.96 -9.54 -12.06
CA ALA A 81 5.84 -9.49 -11.13
C ALA A 81 6.16 -8.65 -9.88
N SER A 82 7.38 -8.76 -9.35
CA SER A 82 7.87 -7.97 -8.20
C SER A 82 7.90 -6.47 -8.51
N ILE A 83 8.38 -6.11 -9.71
CA ILE A 83 8.40 -4.73 -10.21
C ILE A 83 6.96 -4.20 -10.37
N LEU A 84 6.08 -4.95 -11.05
CA LEU A 84 4.68 -4.57 -11.19
C LEU A 84 3.98 -4.40 -9.83
N MET A 85 4.25 -5.31 -8.90
CA MET A 85 3.72 -5.25 -7.53
C MET A 85 4.23 -4.01 -6.77
N GLY A 86 5.51 -3.66 -6.93
CA GLY A 86 6.10 -2.47 -6.30
C GLY A 86 5.50 -1.18 -6.86
N THR A 87 5.41 -1.06 -8.19
CA THR A 87 4.83 0.13 -8.84
C THR A 87 3.36 0.38 -8.47
N THR A 88 2.54 -0.68 -8.46
CA THR A 88 1.10 -0.60 -8.09
C THR A 88 0.89 -0.38 -6.61
N CYS A 89 1.80 -0.85 -5.76
CA CYS A 89 1.76 -0.58 -4.33
C CYS A 89 2.13 0.88 -4.03
N GLY A 90 3.28 1.33 -4.53
CA GLY A 90 3.82 2.66 -4.22
C GLY A 90 2.85 3.77 -4.62
N SER A 91 2.24 3.64 -5.81
CA SER A 91 1.20 4.56 -6.27
C SER A 91 -0.04 4.55 -5.36
N ARG A 92 -0.59 3.38 -5.01
CA ARG A 92 -1.83 3.34 -4.18
C ARG A 92 -1.62 3.77 -2.74
N MET A 93 -0.47 3.47 -2.13
CA MET A 93 -0.11 3.94 -0.78
C MET A 93 -0.09 5.46 -0.71
N ALA A 94 0.47 6.13 -1.73
CA ALA A 94 0.49 7.59 -1.80
C ALA A 94 -0.93 8.18 -2.02
N LEU A 95 -1.80 7.45 -2.72
CA LEU A 95 -3.12 7.92 -3.14
C LEU A 95 -4.26 7.60 -2.17
N GLN A 96 -4.05 6.70 -1.20
CA GLN A 96 -5.05 6.36 -0.18
C GLN A 96 -5.44 7.56 0.68
N THR A 97 -4.47 8.37 1.11
CA THR A 97 -4.73 9.56 1.93
C THR A 97 -5.58 10.60 1.19
N PRO A 98 -5.24 11.04 -0.05
CA PRO A 98 -6.08 11.99 -0.78
C PRO A 98 -7.44 11.42 -1.19
N ALA A 99 -7.57 10.12 -1.44
CA ALA A 99 -8.88 9.49 -1.66
C ALA A 99 -9.78 9.59 -0.44
N LEU A 100 -9.25 9.28 0.74
CA LEU A 100 -10.01 9.39 1.99
C LEU A 100 -10.42 10.84 2.28
N VAL A 101 -9.53 11.79 1.99
CA VAL A 101 -9.83 13.22 2.12
C VAL A 101 -10.91 13.68 1.13
N LYS A 102 -10.87 13.19 -0.11
CA LYS A 102 -11.87 13.49 -1.14
C LYS A 102 -13.26 12.98 -0.74
N ASP A 103 -13.35 11.74 -0.25
CA ASP A 103 -14.63 11.08 0.01
C ASP A 103 -15.24 11.49 1.35
N PHE A 104 -14.43 11.65 2.39
CA PHE A 104 -14.94 12.00 3.73
C PHE A 104 -14.90 13.50 4.02
N GLY A 105 -14.07 14.26 3.30
CA GLY A 105 -13.79 15.66 3.60
C GLY A 105 -12.92 15.81 4.84
N ILE A 106 -11.86 16.64 4.76
CA ILE A 106 -10.98 16.96 5.90
C ILE A 106 -11.77 17.41 7.15
N GLN A 107 -12.90 18.09 6.95
CA GLN A 107 -13.69 18.63 8.05
C GLN A 107 -14.38 17.55 8.89
N LYS A 108 -14.94 16.49 8.28
CA LYS A 108 -15.59 15.42 9.06
C LYS A 108 -14.58 14.59 9.86
N ILE A 109 -13.38 14.37 9.31
CA ILE A 109 -12.30 13.65 9.99
C ILE A 109 -11.78 14.49 11.17
N ALA A 110 -11.55 15.79 10.96
CA ALA A 110 -11.11 16.71 12.01
C ALA A 110 -12.15 16.84 13.15
N ASP A 111 -13.44 16.90 12.81
CA ASP A 111 -14.52 16.97 13.79
C ASP A 111 -14.68 15.66 14.58
N HIS A 112 -14.46 14.51 13.95
CA HIS A 112 -14.53 13.22 14.63
C HIS A 112 -13.36 13.03 15.60
N ILE A 113 -12.13 13.40 15.19
CA ILE A 113 -10.96 13.40 16.07
C ILE A 113 -11.16 14.38 17.23
N ARG A 114 -11.67 15.58 16.97
CA ARG A 114 -11.97 16.58 18.02
C ARG A 114 -12.99 16.04 19.03
N LYS A 115 -14.07 15.40 18.57
CA LYS A 115 -15.06 14.76 19.45
C LYS A 115 -14.45 13.66 20.32
N LEU A 116 -13.59 12.81 19.74
CA LEU A 116 -12.92 11.74 20.50
C LEU A 116 -11.96 12.30 21.56
N VAL A 117 -11.22 13.37 21.25
CA VAL A 117 -10.35 14.04 22.22
C VAL A 117 -11.16 14.66 23.36
N VAL A 118 -12.29 15.32 23.08
CA VAL A 118 -13.17 15.89 24.10
C VAL A 118 -13.81 14.81 24.96
N LEU A 119 -14.29 13.71 24.36
CA LEU A 119 -14.85 12.58 25.12
C LEU A 119 -13.81 11.92 26.02
N ARG A 120 -12.58 11.76 25.53
CA ARG A 120 -11.46 11.23 26.34
C ARG A 120 -11.12 12.18 27.48
N TRP A 121 -11.08 13.49 27.24
CA TRP A 121 -10.85 14.50 28.26
C TRP A 121 -11.93 14.50 29.34
N ASN A 122 -13.20 14.40 28.94
CA ASN A 122 -14.33 14.33 29.86
C ASN A 122 -14.33 13.03 30.68
N ALA A 123 -13.96 11.90 30.07
CA ALA A 123 -13.82 10.62 30.77
C ALA A 123 -12.71 10.67 31.83
N VAL A 124 -11.54 11.25 31.50
CA VAL A 124 -10.43 11.43 32.45
C VAL A 124 -10.83 12.35 33.61
N ASN A 125 -11.49 13.47 33.32
CA ASN A 125 -11.95 14.38 34.37
C ASN A 125 -13.01 13.73 35.28
N ALA A 126 -13.94 12.96 34.72
CA ALA A 126 -14.94 12.23 35.49
C ALA A 126 -14.29 11.19 36.44
N SER A 127 -13.24 10.50 36.00
CA SER A 127 -12.48 9.58 36.86
C SER A 127 -11.72 10.29 37.97
N THR A 128 -11.26 11.52 37.74
CA THR A 128 -10.49 12.30 38.72
C THR A 128 -11.39 12.90 39.81
N SER A 129 -12.64 13.23 39.47
CA SER A 129 -13.66 13.69 40.43
C SER A 129 -14.27 12.58 41.29
N ALA A 130 -14.17 11.32 40.87
CA ALA A 130 -14.67 10.16 41.64
C ALA A 130 -13.67 9.65 42.71
N CYS A 131 -12.42 10.12 42.66
CA CYS A 131 -11.35 9.72 43.59
C CYS A 131 -11.05 10.81 44.65
N ARG A 132 -11.93 11.82 44.77
CA ARG A 132 -11.80 12.93 45.72
C ARG A 132 -13.02 12.99 46.64
#